data_AF-A0A3P7P5D8-F1
#
_entry.id   AF-A0A3P7P5D8-F1
#
_cell.length_a   1.000
_cell.length_b   1.000
_cell.length_c   1.000
_cell.angle_alpha   90.00
_cell.angle_beta   90.00
_cell.angle_gamma   90.00
#
_symmetry.space_group_name_H-M   'P 1'
#
loop_
_entity.id
_entity.type
_entity.pdbx_description
1 polymer ?
#
loop_
_entity_poly.entity_id
_entity_poly.type
_entity_poly.pdbx_seq_one_letter_code
_entity_poly.pdbx_strand_id
1 'polypeptide(L)'
;MKNTLLERRLAFLGEKLEKKELQFNEVMSTGNVDPVAVAETTRKLEETLDSKNVAIKDLQYELARVCKAHNDLLEAIRVKMANVGVPFDELGFRAVDCVLPNHVLGKGPAGLVSIPP
;
A
#
# COMPACT_ATOMS: atom_id res chain seq x y z
N MET A 1 -16.89 -17.04 -4.50
CA MET A 1 -16.03 -17.13 -3.29
C MET A 1 -15.46 -15.78 -2.85
N LYS A 2 -14.90 -14.94 -3.74
CA LYS A 2 -14.43 -13.59 -3.37
C LYS A 2 -15.55 -12.70 -2.78
N ASN A 3 -16.74 -12.71 -3.40
CA ASN A 3 -17.85 -11.86 -2.94
C ASN A 3 -18.34 -12.22 -1.53
N THR A 4 -18.60 -13.50 -1.26
CA THR A 4 -19.05 -13.96 0.06
C THR A 4 -18.02 -13.74 1.17
N LEU A 5 -16.72 -13.73 0.85
CA LEU A 5 -15.67 -13.37 1.81
C LEU A 5 -15.65 -11.86 2.11
N LEU A 6 -15.87 -11.03 1.09
CA LEU A 6 -15.97 -9.58 1.24
C LEU A 6 -17.20 -9.19 2.07
N GLU A 7 -18.35 -9.81 1.79
CA GLU A 7 -19.58 -9.62 2.57
C GLU A 7 -19.37 -9.96 4.05
N ARG A 8 -18.72 -11.10 4.35
CA ARG A 8 -18.37 -11.47 5.73
C ARG A 8 -17.39 -10.49 6.38
N ARG A 9 -16.40 -9.98 5.63
CA ARG A 9 -15.48 -8.96 6.13
C ARG A 9 -16.20 -7.64 6.42
N LEU A 10 -17.11 -7.21 5.55
CA LEU A 10 -17.93 -6.01 5.77
C LEU A 10 -18.79 -6.16 7.03
N ALA A 11 -19.49 -7.28 7.20
CA ALA A 11 -20.28 -7.56 8.39
C ALA A 11 -19.42 -7.51 9.66
N PHE A 12 -18.26 -8.15 9.65
CA PHE A 12 -17.32 -8.14 10.78
C PHE A 12 -16.76 -6.75 11.11
N LEU A 13 -16.43 -5.96 10.08
CA LEU A 13 -15.95 -4.58 10.28
C LEU A 13 -17.07 -3.67 10.79
N GLY A 14 -18.31 -3.88 10.32
CA GLY A 14 -19.50 -3.17 10.81
C GLY A 14 -19.75 -3.43 12.29
N GLU A 15 -19.75 -4.70 12.71
CA GLU A 15 -19.91 -5.08 14.13
C GLU A 15 -18.80 -4.47 15.00
N LYS A 16 -17.55 -4.46 14.50
CA LYS A 16 -16.44 -3.81 15.20
C LYS A 16 -16.62 -2.30 15.33
N LEU A 17 -17.14 -1.64 14.29
CA LEU A 17 -17.40 -0.20 14.31
C LEU A 17 -18.48 0.13 15.34
N GLU A 18 -19.62 -0.55 15.29
CA GLU A 18 -20.74 -0.37 16.23
C GLU A 18 -20.27 -0.55 17.68
N LYS A 19 -19.50 -1.61 17.97
CA LYS A 19 -18.93 -1.84 19.29
C LYS A 19 -18.02 -0.69 19.76
N LYS A 20 -17.23 -0.12 18.85
CA LYS A 20 -16.33 1.00 19.15
C LYS A 20 -17.10 2.30 19.40
N GLU A 21 -18.16 2.54 18.65
CA GLU A 21 -19.05 3.70 18.84
C GLU A 21 -19.75 3.64 20.20
N LEU A 22 -20.27 2.48 20.59
CA LEU A 22 -20.90 2.30 21.91
C LEU A 22 -19.91 2.56 23.05
N GLN A 23 -18.70 1.98 22.96
CA GLN A 23 -17.63 2.21 23.95
C GLN A 23 -17.22 3.68 24.03
N PHE A 24 -17.14 4.37 22.89
CA PHE A 24 -16.82 5.78 22.85
C PHE A 24 -17.89 6.63 23.55
N ASN A 25 -19.16 6.39 23.23
CA ASN A 25 -20.29 7.11 23.81
C ASN A 25 -20.40 6.91 25.34
N GLU A 26 -20.12 5.69 25.83
CA GLU A 26 -20.10 5.39 27.27
C GLU A 26 -19.01 6.17 28.01
N VAL A 27 -17.78 6.20 27.46
CA VAL A 27 -16.66 6.96 28.04
C VAL A 27 -16.94 8.46 28.05
N MET A 28 -17.55 8.97 26.98
CA MET A 28 -17.93 10.39 26.89
C MET A 28 -18.99 10.78 27.91
N SER A 29 -20.00 9.93 28.12
CA SER A 29 -21.08 10.14 29.10
C SER A 29 -20.58 10.10 30.55
N THR A 30 -19.63 9.21 30.86
CA THR A 30 -19.08 9.04 32.21
C THR A 30 -18.00 10.07 32.57
N GLY A 31 -17.27 10.58 31.58
CA GLY A 31 -16.12 11.45 31.78
C GLY A 31 -16.41 12.94 31.98
N ASN A 32 -17.65 13.42 31.83
CA ASN A 32 -18.01 14.86 31.81
C ASN A 32 -17.08 15.69 30.88
N VAL A 33 -16.66 15.10 29.76
CA VAL A 33 -15.68 15.71 28.86
C VAL A 33 -16.36 16.77 27.99
N ASP A 34 -15.69 17.91 27.77
CA ASP A 34 -16.21 18.97 26.89
C ASP A 34 -16.44 18.43 25.47
N PRO A 35 -17.69 18.36 24.99
CA PRO A 35 -18.01 17.85 23.66
C PRO A 35 -17.34 18.64 22.53
N VAL A 36 -17.11 19.94 22.73
CA VAL A 36 -16.49 20.81 21.71
C VAL A 36 -15.01 20.48 21.55
N ALA A 37 -14.27 20.37 22.66
CA ALA A 37 -12.86 19.99 22.64
C ALA A 37 -12.64 18.59 22.05
N VAL A 38 -13.56 17.64 22.31
CA VAL A 38 -13.51 16.31 21.73
C VAL A 38 -13.79 16.34 20.24
N ALA A 39 -14.82 17.06 19.78
CA ALA A 39 -15.10 17.20 18.37
C ALA A 39 -13.93 17.82 17.59
N GLU A 40 -13.29 18.86 18.14
CA GLU A 40 -12.10 19.47 17.53
C GLU A 40 -10.91 18.51 17.47
N THR A 41 -10.69 17.74 18.54
CA THR A 41 -9.59 16.76 18.60
C THR A 41 -9.83 15.60 17.64
N THR A 42 -11.06 15.08 17.57
CA THR A 42 -11.47 14.05 16.60
C THR A 42 -11.24 14.54 15.18
N ARG A 43 -11.66 15.78 14.84
CA ARG A 43 -11.43 16.35 13.51
C ARG A 43 -9.94 16.44 13.16
N LYS A 44 -9.11 16.93 14.08
CA LYS A 44 -7.65 16.99 13.88
C LYS A 44 -7.02 15.61 13.69
N LEU A 45 -7.53 14.60 14.41
CA LEU A 45 -7.09 13.21 14.25
C LEU A 45 -7.49 12.64 12.88
N GLU A 46 -8.71 12.92 12.41
CA GLU A 46 -9.18 12.54 11.07
C GLU A 46 -8.32 13.19 9.98
N GLU A 47 -8.10 14.51 10.05
CA GLU A 47 -7.23 15.25 9.12
C GLU A 47 -5.80 14.64 9.09
N THR A 48 -5.27 14.30 10.27
CA THR A 48 -3.94 13.66 10.39
C THR A 48 -3.94 12.27 9.77
N LEU A 49 -4.96 11.47 10.07
CA LEU A 49 -5.09 10.11 9.56
C LEU A 49 -5.21 10.11 8.03
N ASP A 50 -5.99 11.00 7.47
CA ASP A 50 -6.14 11.17 6.03
C ASP A 50 -4.83 11.60 5.37
N SER A 51 -4.13 12.59 5.94
CA SER A 51 -2.81 13.00 5.48
C SER A 51 -1.80 11.83 5.48
N LYS A 52 -1.78 11.02 6.53
CA LYS A 52 -0.90 9.84 6.62
C LYS A 52 -1.30 8.76 5.61
N ASN A 53 -2.59 8.52 5.41
CA ASN A 53 -3.09 7.56 4.44
C ASN A 53 -2.73 7.96 3.00
N VAL A 54 -2.81 9.24 2.67
CA VAL A 54 -2.33 9.78 1.38
C VAL A 54 -0.82 9.53 1.25
N ALA A 55 -0.03 9.92 2.25
CA ALA A 55 1.42 9.73 2.22
C ALA A 55 1.81 8.25 2.07
N ILE A 56 1.09 7.33 2.71
CA ILE A 56 1.31 5.88 2.55
C ILE A 56 1.07 5.46 1.11
N LYS A 57 -0.03 5.89 0.48
CA LYS A 57 -0.35 5.55 -0.91
C LYS A 57 0.69 6.10 -1.87
N ASP A 58 1.12 7.35 -1.67
CA ASP A 58 2.13 7.99 -2.50
C ASP A 58 3.48 7.29 -2.39
N LEU A 59 3.92 6.96 -1.17
CA LEU A 59 5.16 6.23 -0.95
C LEU A 59 5.12 4.81 -1.52
N GLN A 60 3.99 4.11 -1.40
CA GLN A 60 3.80 2.79 -2.01
C GLN A 60 3.88 2.88 -3.54
N TYR A 61 3.28 3.90 -4.14
CA TYR A 61 3.35 4.13 -5.58
C TYR A 61 4.78 4.45 -6.03
N GLU A 62 5.47 5.37 -5.34
CA GLU A 62 6.85 5.72 -5.66
C GLU A 62 7.80 4.53 -5.54
N LEU A 63 7.63 3.70 -4.50
CA LEU A 63 8.37 2.46 -4.36
C LEU A 63 8.11 1.51 -5.54
N ALA A 64 6.85 1.33 -5.94
CA ALA A 64 6.50 0.54 -7.12
C ALA A 64 7.13 1.09 -8.40
N ARG A 65 7.14 2.42 -8.56
CA ARG A 65 7.71 3.10 -9.72
C ARG A 65 9.22 2.86 -9.83
N VAL A 66 9.94 3.01 -8.72
CA VAL A 66 11.39 2.76 -8.66
C VAL A 66 11.70 1.29 -8.90
N CYS A 67 10.96 0.37 -8.26
CA CYS A 67 11.16 -1.06 -8.43
C CYS A 67 10.90 -1.53 -9.86
N LYS A 68 9.89 -0.99 -10.52
CA LYS A 68 9.65 -1.25 -11.94
C LYS A 68 10.81 -0.75 -12.80
N ALA A 69 11.24 0.50 -12.62
CA ALA A 69 12.34 1.07 -13.39
C ALA A 69 13.64 0.27 -13.22
N HIS A 70 13.91 -0.22 -12.00
CA HIS A 70 15.02 -1.12 -11.71
C HIS A 70 14.91 -2.43 -12.49
N ASN A 71 13.76 -3.09 -12.45
CA ASN A 71 13.56 -4.37 -13.16
C ASN A 71 13.62 -4.20 -14.68
N ASP A 72 13.02 -3.14 -15.23
CA ASP A 72 13.06 -2.83 -16.66
C ASP A 72 14.50 -2.55 -17.12
N LEU A 73 15.29 -1.86 -16.30
CA LEU A 73 16.71 -1.62 -16.58
C LEU A 73 17.52 -2.92 -16.55
N LEU A 74 17.31 -3.77 -15.55
CA LEU A 74 17.96 -5.08 -15.48
C LEU A 74 17.67 -5.91 -16.73
N GLU A 75 16.43 -5.92 -17.21
CA GLU A 75 16.06 -6.63 -18.43
C GLU A 75 16.73 -6.03 -19.67
N ALA A 76 16.78 -4.71 -19.80
CA ALA A 76 17.48 -4.04 -20.89
C ALA A 76 18.99 -4.37 -20.89
N ILE A 77 19.61 -4.45 -19.71
CA ILE A 77 21.01 -4.87 -19.56
C ILE A 77 21.17 -6.33 -20.00
N ARG A 78 20.31 -7.25 -19.54
CA ARG A 78 20.34 -8.67 -19.96
C ARG A 78 20.29 -8.80 -21.48
N VAL A 79 19.34 -8.12 -22.13
CA VAL A 79 19.19 -8.13 -23.59
C VAL A 79 20.45 -7.57 -24.27
N LYS A 80 20.99 -6.46 -23.77
CA LYS A 80 22.18 -5.84 -24.37
C LYS A 80 23.44 -6.70 -24.21
N MET A 81 23.61 -7.35 -23.06
CA MET A 81 24.72 -8.28 -22.82
C MET A 81 24.62 -9.51 -23.73
N ALA A 82 23.42 -10.08 -23.87
CA ALA A 82 23.17 -11.19 -24.79
C ALA A 82 23.50 -10.81 -26.24
N ASN A 83 23.15 -9.60 -26.67
CA ASN A 83 23.46 -9.11 -28.03
C ASN A 83 24.96 -8.98 -28.31
N VAL A 84 25.80 -8.78 -27.29
CA VAL A 84 27.26 -8.75 -27.43
C VAL A 84 27.93 -10.09 -27.09
N GLY A 85 27.14 -11.15 -26.87
CA GLY A 85 27.62 -12.50 -26.61
C GLY A 85 28.13 -12.73 -25.19
N VAL A 86 27.77 -11.87 -24.24
CA VAL A 86 28.16 -12.01 -22.82
C VAL A 86 26.97 -12.53 -22.02
N PRO A 87 27.04 -13.75 -21.45
CA PRO A 87 26.00 -14.27 -20.57
C PRO A 87 25.87 -13.43 -19.30
N PHE A 88 24.63 -13.15 -18.89
CA PHE A 88 24.37 -12.35 -17.69
C PHE A 88 24.90 -13.01 -16.40
N ASP A 89 25.02 -14.33 -16.39
CA ASP A 89 25.53 -15.10 -15.25
C ASP A 89 27.05 -14.93 -15.03
N GLU A 90 27.77 -14.38 -16.01
CA GLU A 90 29.22 -14.12 -15.92
C GLU A 90 29.56 -12.83 -15.16
N LEU A 91 28.57 -12.07 -14.69
CA LEU A 91 28.77 -10.80 -13.96
C LEU A 91 29.48 -10.96 -12.60
N GLY A 92 29.59 -12.19 -12.07
CA GLY A 92 30.21 -12.45 -10.77
C GLY A 92 29.36 -12.01 -9.57
N PHE A 93 28.14 -11.53 -9.81
CA PHE A 93 27.13 -11.22 -8.79
C PHE A 93 25.72 -11.55 -9.31
N ARG A 94 24.79 -11.79 -8.38
CA ARG A 94 23.38 -12.02 -8.70
C ARG A 94 22.59 -10.71 -8.58
N ALA A 95 22.20 -10.13 -9.70
CA ALA A 95 21.19 -9.07 -9.68
C ALA A 95 19.83 -9.65 -9.25
N VAL A 96 19.15 -8.97 -8.32
CA VAL A 96 17.85 -9.41 -7.78
C VAL A 96 16.78 -8.43 -8.24
N ASP A 97 15.67 -8.98 -8.73
CA ASP A 97 14.48 -8.20 -9.07
C ASP A 97 13.89 -7.58 -7.80
N CYS A 98 13.46 -6.33 -7.88
CA CYS A 98 12.66 -5.76 -6.81
C CYS A 98 11.25 -6.39 -6.86
N VAL A 99 10.88 -7.07 -5.76
CA VAL A 99 9.55 -7.67 -5.57
C VAL A 99 8.86 -6.96 -4.42
N LEU A 100 7.64 -6.49 -4.66
CA LEU A 100 6.84 -5.83 -3.64
C LEU A 100 5.78 -6.76 -3.06
N PRO A 101 5.63 -6.81 -1.73
CA PRO A 101 4.54 -7.56 -1.11
C PRO A 101 3.20 -6.95 -1.50
N ASN A 102 2.25 -7.79 -1.87
CA ASN A 102 0.88 -7.43 -2.24
C ASN A 102 0.72 -6.53 -3.49
N HIS A 103 1.78 -6.31 -4.26
CA HIS A 103 1.72 -5.53 -5.51
C HIS A 103 2.35 -6.32 -6.66
N VAL A 104 1.67 -6.34 -7.80
CA VAL A 104 2.24 -6.89 -9.04
C VAL A 104 2.78 -5.73 -9.86
N LEU A 105 4.09 -5.70 -10.07
CA LEU A 105 4.72 -4.70 -10.94
C LEU A 105 4.37 -4.99 -12.41
N GLY A 106 4.11 -3.95 -13.18
CA GLY A 106 3.99 -4.10 -14.63
C GLY A 106 5.34 -4.45 -15.26
N LYS A 107 5.30 -5.04 -16.46
CA LYS A 107 6.50 -5.48 -17.18
C LYS A 107 6.78 -4.58 -18.38
N GLY A 108 8.06 -4.34 -18.64
CA GLY A 108 8.54 -3.67 -19.84
C GLY A 108 8.48 -2.14 -19.75
N PRO A 109 9.26 -1.44 -20.58
CA PRO A 109 9.56 -0.01 -20.43
C PRO A 109 8.33 0.90 -20.54
N ALA A 110 7.27 0.46 -21.24
CA ALA A 110 6.01 1.19 -21.39
C ALA A 110 4.84 0.62 -20.55
N GLY A 111 5.09 -0.41 -19.72
CA GLY A 111 4.07 -0.99 -18.86
C GLY A 111 3.63 -0.05 -17.72
N LEU A 112 2.41 -0.27 -17.19
CA LEU A 112 1.94 0.41 -15.98
C LEU A 112 2.88 0.15 -14.79
N VAL A 113 2.98 1.10 -13.86
CA VAL A 113 3.86 1.00 -12.68
C VAL A 113 3.52 -0.22 -11.83
N SER A 114 2.25 -0.35 -11.48
CA SER A 114 1.70 -1.49 -10.75
C SER A 114 0.37 -1.87 -11.37
N ILE A 115 0.09 -3.17 -11.40
CA ILE A 115 -1.21 -3.71 -11.79
C ILE A 115 -2.05 -3.77 -10.51
N PRO A 116 -3.24 -3.14 -10.48
CA PRO A 116 -4.16 -3.32 -9.36
C PRO A 116 -4.52 -4.81 -9.22
N PRO A 117 -4.72 -5.31 -7.99
CA PRO A 117 -5.10 -6.71 -7.73
C PRO A 117 -6.51 -7.07 -8.23
#